data_AF-A0A2G9P1E1-F1
#
_entry.id   AF-A0A2G9P1E1-F1
#
_cell.length_a   1.000
_cell.length_b   1.000
_cell.length_c   1.000
_cell.angle_alpha   90.00
_cell.angle_beta   90.00
_cell.angle_gamma   90.00
#
_symmetry.space_group_name_H-M   'P 1'
#
loop_
_entity.id
_entity.type
_entity.pdbx_description
1 polymer ?
#
loop_
_entity_poly.entity_id
_entity_poly.type
_entity_poly.pdbx_seq_one_letter_code
_entity_poly.pdbx_strand_id
1 'polypeptide(L)'
;MDPVTIFLSIILILFLVKTYNDQKYKNYPPGPKPLPLIGSLHLIESKKPHYALMKLAEKYGSVYSIQLAMEKMVILCGYDTVKDALINHAEEFYDRPDNPLGARISHGNGIIGANGENWKVMRRFTLSTLRDFGMGKRSIENKIQEEAQCLMQEIRTYKGEFIPVYQFYVIPMKSHS
;
A
#
# COMPACT_ATOMS: atom_id res chain seq x y z
N MET A 1 -13.53 -32.36 27.23
CA MET A 1 -12.08 -32.21 27.04
C MET A 1 -11.52 -31.75 28.36
N ASP A 2 -10.62 -32.52 28.95
CA ASP A 2 -9.97 -32.15 30.20
C ASP A 2 -9.09 -30.90 30.00
N PRO A 3 -8.98 -30.00 30.99
CA PRO A 3 -8.20 -28.77 30.85
C PRO A 3 -6.72 -29.02 30.47
N VAL A 4 -6.19 -30.19 30.84
CA VAL A 4 -4.81 -30.59 30.56
C VAL A 4 -4.62 -30.90 29.07
N THR A 5 -5.52 -31.67 28.44
CA THR A 5 -5.45 -31.92 26.99
C THR A 5 -5.62 -30.66 26.16
N ILE A 6 -6.47 -29.72 26.60
CA ILE A 6 -6.59 -28.40 25.95
C ILE A 6 -5.26 -27.64 26.05
N PHE A 7 -4.65 -27.59 27.23
CA PHE A 7 -3.37 -26.91 27.43
C PHE A 7 -2.25 -27.52 26.60
N LEU A 8 -2.12 -28.86 26.60
CA LEU A 8 -1.12 -29.57 25.82
C LEU A 8 -1.32 -29.40 24.31
N SER A 9 -2.56 -29.40 23.83
CA SER A 9 -2.85 -29.18 22.41
C SER A 9 -2.49 -27.75 21.97
N ILE A 10 -2.75 -26.73 22.80
CA ILE A 10 -2.30 -25.36 22.54
C ILE A 10 -0.78 -25.27 22.47
N ILE A 11 -0.05 -25.87 23.41
CA ILE A 11 1.43 -25.89 23.39
C ILE A 11 1.95 -26.55 22.11
N LEU A 12 1.36 -27.70 21.73
CA LEU A 12 1.74 -28.40 20.51
C LEU A 12 1.52 -27.52 19.28
N ILE A 13 0.37 -26.86 19.18
CA ILE A 13 0.06 -25.95 18.06
C ILE A 13 1.06 -24.79 18.03
N LEU A 14 1.34 -24.15 19.18
CA LEU A 14 2.31 -23.06 19.27
C LEU A 14 3.71 -23.49 18.86
N PHE A 15 4.13 -24.69 19.27
CA PHE A 15 5.40 -25.28 18.88
C PHE A 15 5.46 -25.49 17.36
N LEU A 16 4.45 -26.13 16.77
CA LEU A 16 4.37 -26.37 15.33
C LEU A 16 4.36 -25.07 14.51
N VAL A 17 3.61 -24.06 14.94
CA VAL A 17 3.57 -22.73 14.29
C VAL A 17 4.95 -22.08 14.33
N LYS A 18 5.66 -22.19 15.46
CA LYS A 18 7.01 -21.64 15.59
C LYS A 18 7.99 -22.34 14.65
N THR A 19 8.05 -23.68 14.65
CA THR A 19 8.96 -24.43 13.77
C THR A 19 8.67 -24.17 12.30
N TYR A 20 7.39 -24.10 11.91
CA TYR A 20 7.01 -23.75 10.55
C TYR A 20 7.49 -22.35 10.14
N ASN A 21 7.27 -21.34 11.01
CA ASN A 21 7.70 -19.97 10.73
C ASN A 21 9.22 -19.82 10.68
N ASP A 22 9.95 -20.47 11.59
CA ASP A 22 11.42 -20.42 11.63
C ASP A 22 12.02 -21.00 10.34
N GLN A 23 11.42 -22.06 9.78
CA GLN A 23 11.84 -22.64 8.49
C GLN A 23 11.46 -21.74 7.31
N LYS A 24 10.21 -21.28 7.25
CA LYS A 24 9.69 -20.44 6.14
C LYS A 24 10.46 -19.12 6.01
N TYR A 25 10.95 -18.58 7.13
CA TYR A 25 11.50 -17.22 7.19
C TYR A 25 12.99 -17.15 7.57
N LYS A 26 13.74 -18.23 7.35
CA LYS A 26 15.15 -18.36 7.76
C LYS A 26 16.08 -17.25 7.23
N ASN A 27 15.83 -16.74 6.02
CA ASN A 27 16.69 -15.76 5.34
C ASN A 27 16.16 -14.32 5.37
N TYR A 28 15.23 -14.02 6.28
CA TYR A 28 14.67 -12.67 6.38
C TYR A 28 15.62 -11.72 7.12
N PRO A 29 15.58 -10.42 6.80
CA PRO A 29 16.27 -9.37 7.56
C PRO A 29 15.93 -9.42 9.07
N PRO A 30 16.78 -8.85 9.95
CA PRO A 30 16.52 -8.80 11.38
C PRO A 30 15.19 -8.09 11.69
N GLY A 31 14.61 -8.36 12.86
CA GLY A 31 13.32 -7.78 13.22
C GLY A 31 12.88 -8.12 14.64
N PRO A 32 11.81 -7.48 15.16
CA PRO A 32 11.23 -7.85 16.44
C PRO A 32 10.78 -9.31 16.46
N LYS A 33 10.95 -9.97 17.61
CA LYS A 33 10.46 -11.32 17.81
C LYS A 33 8.92 -11.32 17.76
N PRO A 34 8.31 -12.09 16.85
CA PRO A 34 6.86 -12.12 16.71
C PRO A 34 6.19 -12.85 17.87
N LEU A 35 5.05 -12.34 18.34
CA LEU A 35 4.16 -13.11 19.22
C LEU A 35 3.40 -14.16 18.39
N PRO A 36 3.02 -15.31 18.99
CA PRO A 36 2.19 -16.27 18.30
C PRO A 36 0.87 -15.66 17.81
N LEU A 37 0.41 -16.10 16.64
CA LEU A 37 -0.83 -15.68 15.95
C LEU A 37 -0.86 -14.22 15.46
N ILE A 38 -0.50 -13.24 16.29
CA ILE A 38 -0.62 -11.80 15.98
C ILE A 38 0.67 -11.18 15.45
N GLY A 39 1.83 -11.83 15.65
CA GLY A 39 3.13 -11.31 15.24
C GLY A 39 3.51 -10.03 16.00
N SER A 40 3.91 -9.01 15.26
CA SER A 40 4.37 -7.69 15.69
C SER A 40 3.25 -6.64 15.73
N LEU A 41 1.99 -7.01 15.57
CA LEU A 41 0.86 -6.07 15.58
C LEU A 41 0.80 -5.23 16.87
N HIS A 42 1.20 -5.81 18.00
CA HIS A 42 1.27 -5.11 19.29
C HIS A 42 2.28 -3.96 19.34
N LEU A 43 3.24 -3.90 18.41
CA LEU A 43 4.23 -2.84 18.31
C LEU A 43 3.76 -1.69 17.41
N ILE A 44 2.67 -1.88 16.65
CA ILE A 44 2.21 -0.95 15.64
C ILE A 44 0.94 -0.26 16.14
N GLU A 45 1.05 1.03 16.44
CA GLU A 45 -0.10 1.84 16.79
C GLU A 45 -0.95 2.15 15.54
N SER A 46 -2.22 1.73 15.51
CA SER A 46 -3.10 1.90 14.34
C SER A 46 -3.26 3.36 13.88
N LYS A 47 -3.18 4.33 14.80
CA LYS A 47 -3.31 5.76 14.43
C LYS A 47 -2.06 6.30 13.73
N LYS A 48 -0.90 5.71 14.03
CA LYS A 48 0.42 6.23 13.65
C LYS A 48 1.40 5.10 13.28
N PRO A 49 1.03 4.20 12.34
CA PRO A 49 1.82 3.01 12.06
C PRO A 49 3.22 3.35 11.53
N HIS A 50 3.35 4.42 10.73
CA HIS A 50 4.63 4.87 10.17
C HIS A 50 5.64 5.29 11.25
N TYR A 51 5.19 5.91 12.36
CA TYR A 51 6.09 6.25 13.48
C TYR A 51 6.62 5.00 14.18
N ALA A 52 5.76 4.01 14.39
CA ALA A 52 6.19 2.73 14.96
C ALA A 52 7.21 2.02 14.06
N LEU A 53 6.98 2.02 12.75
CA LEU A 53 7.92 1.46 11.78
C LEU A 53 9.26 2.21 11.77
N MET A 54 9.25 3.55 11.77
CA MET A 54 10.48 4.35 11.85
C MET A 54 11.28 4.07 13.12
N LYS A 55 10.60 3.95 14.27
CA LYS A 55 11.26 3.60 15.54
C LYS A 55 11.88 2.20 15.51
N LEU A 56 11.26 1.26 14.80
CA LEU A 56 11.87 -0.06 14.59
C LEU A 56 13.09 0.03 13.66
N ALA A 57 13.06 0.90 12.64
CA ALA A 57 14.20 1.13 11.77
C ALA A 57 15.42 1.70 12.53
N GLU A 58 15.22 2.57 13.52
CA GLU A 58 16.31 3.04 14.40
C GLU A 58 17.01 1.90 15.14
N LYS A 59 16.27 0.82 15.46
CA LYS A 59 16.79 -0.33 16.20
C LYS A 59 17.36 -1.43 15.32
N TYR A 60 16.72 -1.72 14.19
CA TYR A 60 17.04 -2.88 13.34
C TYR A 60 17.73 -2.51 12.03
N GLY A 61 17.85 -1.21 11.72
CA GLY A 61 18.44 -0.70 10.49
C GLY A 61 17.40 -0.36 9.41
N SER A 62 17.88 0.15 8.28
CA SER A 62 17.05 0.59 7.16
C SER A 62 16.33 -0.53 6.42
N VAL A 63 16.79 -1.78 6.56
CA VAL A 63 16.14 -3.00 6.04
C VAL A 63 15.90 -3.95 7.20
N TYR A 64 14.64 -4.17 7.53
CA TYR A 64 14.26 -5.05 8.64
C TYR A 64 12.96 -5.78 8.31
N SER A 65 12.63 -6.83 9.06
CA SER A 65 11.39 -7.58 8.88
C SER A 65 10.42 -7.38 10.03
N ILE A 66 9.13 -7.41 9.73
CA ILE A 66 8.04 -7.50 10.72
C ILE A 66 7.12 -8.63 10.33
N GLN A 67 6.42 -9.19 11.31
CA GLN A 67 5.38 -10.18 11.03
C GLN A 67 4.01 -9.59 11.41
N LEU A 68 3.09 -9.50 10.47
CA LEU A 68 1.72 -9.10 10.71
C LEU A 68 0.84 -10.35 10.64
N ALA A 69 0.37 -10.80 11.81
CA ALA A 69 -0.29 -12.09 11.96
C ALA A 69 0.53 -13.26 11.37
N MET A 70 0.08 -13.83 10.26
CA MET A 70 0.74 -14.95 9.58
C MET A 70 1.63 -14.54 8.41
N GLU A 71 1.67 -13.25 8.07
CA GLU A 71 2.45 -12.73 6.95
C GLU A 71 3.70 -12.02 7.45
N LYS A 72 4.85 -12.35 6.87
CA LYS A 72 6.12 -11.69 7.17
C LYS A 72 6.46 -10.72 6.04
N MET A 73 6.77 -9.49 6.41
CA MET A 73 7.02 -8.38 5.50
C MET A 73 8.42 -7.83 5.73
N VAL A 74 9.09 -7.43 4.65
CA VAL A 74 10.32 -6.65 4.70
C VAL A 74 9.96 -5.18 4.60
N ILE A 75 10.47 -4.38 5.53
CA ILE A 75 10.30 -2.94 5.56
C ILE A 75 11.60 -2.29 5.09
N LEU A 76 11.46 -1.41 4.10
CA LEU A 76 12.52 -0.56 3.58
C LEU A 76 12.29 0.85 4.11
N CYS A 77 13.27 1.41 4.81
CA CYS A 77 13.18 2.72 5.46
C CYS A 77 14.38 3.59 5.10
N GLY A 78 14.13 4.87 4.83
CA GLY A 78 15.17 5.83 4.43
C GLY A 78 15.34 5.96 2.93
N TYR A 79 15.79 7.14 2.51
CA TYR A 79 15.86 7.52 1.10
C TYR A 79 16.76 6.56 0.29
N ASP A 80 17.99 6.31 0.75
CA ASP A 80 18.95 5.51 0.00
C ASP A 80 18.48 4.07 -0.21
N THR A 81 17.96 3.44 0.85
CA THR A 81 17.44 2.07 0.79
C THR A 81 16.21 1.95 -0.10
N VAL A 82 15.26 2.89 0.01
CA VAL A 82 14.05 2.87 -0.83
C VAL A 82 14.41 3.15 -2.29
N LYS A 83 15.31 4.09 -2.55
CA LYS A 83 15.79 4.42 -3.89
C LYS A 83 16.51 3.22 -4.52
N ASP A 84 17.41 2.59 -3.80
CA ASP A 84 18.15 1.44 -4.29
C ASP A 84 17.21 0.29 -4.68
N ALA A 85 16.28 -0.05 -3.79
CA ALA A 85 15.29 -1.10 -4.07
C ALA A 85 14.36 -0.77 -5.24
N LEU A 86 13.79 0.44 -5.29
CA LEU A 86 12.75 0.77 -6.26
C LEU A 86 13.27 1.29 -7.61
N ILE A 87 14.56 1.66 -7.69
CA ILE A 87 15.17 2.17 -8.92
C ILE A 87 16.25 1.23 -9.43
N ASN A 88 17.26 0.93 -8.61
CA ASN A 88 18.39 0.09 -9.05
C ASN A 88 17.97 -1.38 -9.15
N HIS A 89 17.02 -1.80 -8.31
CA HIS A 89 16.45 -3.15 -8.25
C HIS A 89 14.99 -3.20 -8.73
N ALA A 90 14.60 -2.30 -9.63
CA ALA A 90 13.19 -2.13 -10.02
C ALA A 90 12.55 -3.42 -10.57
N GLU A 91 13.28 -4.25 -11.31
CA GLU A 91 12.75 -5.52 -11.84
C GLU A 91 12.51 -6.58 -10.73
N GLU A 92 13.13 -6.46 -9.56
CA GLU A 92 12.84 -7.33 -8.42
C GLU A 92 11.66 -6.81 -7.55
N PHE A 93 11.40 -5.51 -7.57
CA PHE A 93 10.44 -4.84 -6.68
C PHE A 93 9.20 -4.24 -7.38
N TYR A 94 9.01 -4.45 -8.69
CA TYR A 94 7.89 -3.82 -9.41
C TYR A 94 6.52 -4.47 -9.15
N ASP A 95 6.49 -5.71 -8.65
CA ASP A 95 5.25 -6.44 -8.42
C ASP A 95 4.44 -5.88 -7.23
N ARG A 96 3.13 -6.07 -7.30
CA ARG A 96 2.17 -5.73 -6.24
C ARG A 96 1.95 -6.95 -5.35
N PRO A 97 1.89 -6.77 -4.01
CA PRO A 97 1.54 -7.86 -3.13
C PRO A 97 0.13 -8.36 -3.44
N ASP A 98 -0.07 -9.67 -3.32
CA ASP A 98 -1.38 -10.29 -3.46
C ASP A 98 -2.34 -9.68 -2.44
N ASN A 99 -3.30 -8.90 -2.95
CA ASN A 99 -4.35 -8.30 -2.15
C ASN A 99 -5.67 -9.03 -2.46
N PRO A 100 -6.15 -9.95 -1.61
CA PRO A 100 -7.36 -10.72 -1.86
C PRO A 100 -8.60 -9.85 -2.12
N LEU A 101 -8.69 -8.69 -1.47
CA LEU A 101 -9.81 -7.76 -1.68
C LEU A 101 -9.70 -7.08 -3.05
N GLY A 102 -8.50 -6.60 -3.40
CA GLY A 102 -8.24 -5.99 -4.71
C GLY A 102 -8.40 -6.99 -5.86
N ALA A 103 -7.98 -8.23 -5.66
CA ALA A 103 -8.13 -9.31 -6.63
C ALA A 103 -9.59 -9.69 -6.85
N ARG A 104 -10.46 -9.64 -5.83
CA ARG A 104 -11.91 -9.87 -6.02
C ARG A 104 -12.59 -8.78 -6.86
N ILE A 105 -12.13 -7.54 -6.75
CA ILE A 105 -12.70 -6.41 -7.51
C ILE A 105 -12.19 -6.41 -8.94
N SER A 106 -10.87 -6.53 -9.11
CA SER A 106 -10.19 -6.37 -10.40
C SER A 106 -9.93 -7.68 -11.14
N HIS A 107 -10.15 -8.84 -10.51
CA HIS A 107 -9.75 -10.15 -11.00
C HIS A 107 -8.25 -10.23 -11.36
N GLY A 108 -7.41 -9.45 -10.66
CA GLY A 108 -5.97 -9.35 -10.95
C GLY A 108 -5.63 -8.59 -12.23
N ASN A 109 -6.58 -7.81 -12.77
CA ASN A 109 -6.42 -7.02 -13.99
C ASN A 109 -6.31 -5.52 -13.71
N GLY A 110 -6.03 -4.76 -14.77
CA GLY A 110 -5.94 -3.31 -14.73
C GLY A 110 -4.58 -2.79 -14.29
N ILE A 111 -4.40 -1.47 -14.44
CA ILE A 111 -3.11 -0.80 -14.23
C ILE A 111 -2.66 -0.76 -12.75
N ILE A 112 -3.59 -0.92 -11.81
CA ILE A 112 -3.34 -0.85 -10.37
C ILE A 112 -3.06 -2.23 -9.78
N GLY A 113 -3.79 -3.26 -10.21
CA GLY A 113 -3.83 -4.58 -9.56
C GLY A 113 -3.14 -5.72 -10.31
N ALA A 114 -2.75 -5.53 -11.57
CA ALA A 114 -2.06 -6.56 -12.33
C ALA A 114 -0.54 -6.58 -12.05
N ASN A 115 0.06 -7.75 -12.28
CA ASN A 115 1.50 -8.00 -12.24
C ASN A 115 2.01 -8.57 -13.57
N GLY A 116 3.33 -8.69 -13.72
CA GLY A 116 3.97 -9.31 -14.89
C GLY A 116 3.66 -8.63 -16.23
N GLU A 117 3.62 -9.42 -17.31
CA GLU A 117 3.48 -8.87 -18.67
C GLU A 117 2.14 -8.17 -18.90
N ASN A 118 1.07 -8.65 -18.27
CA ASN A 118 -0.25 -8.01 -18.34
C ASN A 118 -0.15 -6.53 -17.89
N TRP A 119 0.49 -6.29 -16.74
CA TRP A 119 0.72 -4.93 -16.25
C TRP A 119 1.61 -4.11 -17.18
N LYS A 120 2.69 -4.69 -17.71
CA LYS A 120 3.61 -4.00 -18.64
C LYS A 120 2.87 -3.52 -19.90
N VAL A 121 2.01 -4.37 -20.49
CA VAL A 121 1.19 -4.03 -21.66
C VAL A 121 0.18 -2.93 -21.33
N MET A 122 -0.61 -3.10 -20.26
CA MET A 122 -1.62 -2.11 -19.87
C MET A 122 -1.00 -0.76 -19.55
N ARG A 123 0.16 -0.74 -18.86
CA ARG A 123 0.88 0.50 -18.56
C ARG A 123 1.30 1.25 -19.81
N ARG A 124 1.90 0.55 -20.79
CA ARG A 124 2.30 1.16 -22.06
C ARG A 124 1.10 1.74 -22.80
N PHE A 125 0.02 0.96 -22.91
CA PHE A 125 -1.22 1.40 -23.54
C PHE A 125 -1.80 2.63 -22.85
N THR A 126 -2.02 2.58 -21.53
CA THR A 126 -2.61 3.68 -20.77
C THR A 126 -1.77 4.96 -20.88
N LEU A 127 -0.43 4.86 -20.77
CA LEU A 127 0.43 6.04 -20.87
C LEU A 127 0.42 6.64 -22.28
N SER A 128 0.38 5.82 -23.33
CA SER A 128 0.24 6.31 -24.72
C SER A 128 -1.09 7.03 -24.89
N THR A 129 -2.19 6.37 -24.55
CA THR A 129 -3.54 6.91 -24.68
C THR A 129 -3.72 8.20 -23.88
N LEU A 130 -3.18 8.31 -22.65
CA LEU A 130 -3.22 9.54 -21.88
C LEU A 130 -2.45 10.68 -22.57
N ARG A 131 -1.29 10.41 -23.18
CA ARG A 131 -0.54 11.41 -23.95
C ARG A 131 -1.29 11.82 -25.22
N ASP A 132 -2.00 10.90 -25.86
CA ASP A 132 -2.84 11.18 -27.02
C ASP A 132 -4.01 12.09 -26.64
N PHE A 133 -4.61 11.87 -25.46
CA PHE A 133 -5.61 12.76 -24.86
C PHE A 133 -5.04 14.08 -24.29
N GLY A 134 -3.74 14.33 -24.42
CA GLY A 134 -3.16 15.61 -24.06
C GLY A 134 -2.47 15.68 -22.70
N MET A 135 -2.33 14.57 -21.97
CA MET A 135 -1.54 14.54 -20.73
C MET A 135 -0.11 15.02 -21.00
N GLY A 136 0.32 16.07 -20.28
CA GLY A 136 1.62 16.71 -20.48
C GLY A 136 1.71 17.62 -21.71
N LYS A 137 0.59 17.91 -22.39
CA LYS A 137 0.49 18.86 -23.50
C LYS A 137 -0.39 20.05 -23.10
N ARG A 138 -0.29 21.18 -23.83
CA ARG A 138 -1.15 22.35 -23.60
C ARG A 138 -2.65 22.09 -23.83
N SER A 139 -3.01 21.06 -24.58
CA SER A 139 -4.42 20.75 -24.85
C SER A 139 -5.22 20.40 -23.59
N ILE A 140 -4.60 19.72 -22.60
CA ILE A 140 -5.28 19.43 -21.33
C ILE A 140 -5.29 20.64 -20.38
N GLU A 141 -4.39 21.60 -20.59
CA GLU A 141 -4.30 22.82 -19.77
C GLU A 141 -5.60 23.62 -19.83
N ASN A 142 -6.16 23.79 -21.03
CA ASN A 142 -7.45 24.46 -21.21
C ASN A 142 -8.55 23.76 -20.42
N LYS A 143 -8.59 22.42 -20.44
CA LYS A 143 -9.60 21.67 -19.70
C LYS A 143 -9.43 21.80 -18.20
N ILE A 144 -8.19 21.80 -17.70
CA ILE A 144 -7.89 22.06 -16.29
C ILE A 144 -8.34 23.48 -15.89
N GLN A 145 -8.08 24.48 -16.74
CA GLN A 145 -8.51 25.85 -16.49
C GLN A 145 -10.04 25.99 -16.46
N GLU A 146 -10.75 25.32 -17.36
CA GLU A 146 -12.23 25.26 -17.33
C GLU A 146 -12.76 24.65 -16.02
N GLU A 147 -12.25 23.49 -15.61
CA GLU A 147 -12.69 22.85 -14.36
C GLU A 147 -12.32 23.71 -13.13
N ALA A 148 -11.19 24.41 -13.15
CA ALA A 148 -10.83 25.36 -12.11
C ALA A 148 -11.78 26.57 -12.06
N GLN A 149 -12.24 27.08 -13.20
CA GLN A 149 -13.25 28.13 -13.26
C GLN A 149 -14.60 27.65 -12.73
N CYS A 150 -15.02 26.43 -13.08
CA CYS A 150 -16.21 25.77 -12.54
C CYS A 150 -16.13 25.66 -11.01
N LEU A 151 -14.99 25.21 -10.48
CA LEU A 151 -14.75 25.13 -9.04
C LEU A 151 -14.82 26.51 -8.37
N MET A 152 -14.19 27.53 -8.95
CA MET A 152 -14.25 28.90 -8.43
C MET A 152 -15.66 29.47 -8.42
N GLN A 153 -16.45 29.18 -9.45
CA GLN A 153 -17.84 29.59 -9.52
C GLN A 153 -18.68 28.91 -8.44
N GLU A 154 -18.47 27.62 -8.21
CA GLU A 154 -19.13 26.87 -7.15
C GLU A 154 -18.76 27.44 -5.77
N ILE A 155 -17.49 27.70 -5.49
CA ILE A 155 -17.03 28.32 -4.23
C ILE A 155 -17.73 29.67 -3.99
N ARG A 156 -17.93 30.48 -5.03
CA ARG A 156 -18.59 31.79 -4.91
C ARG A 156 -20.06 31.71 -4.49
N THR A 157 -20.77 30.60 -4.77
CA THR A 157 -22.19 30.47 -4.41
C THR A 157 -22.43 30.52 -2.89
N TYR A 158 -21.43 30.13 -2.12
CA TYR A 158 -21.46 30.09 -0.66
C TYR A 158 -21.11 31.43 0.01
N LYS A 159 -20.83 32.50 -0.77
CA LYS A 159 -20.74 33.89 -0.28
C LYS A 159 -19.78 34.11 0.92
N GLY A 160 -18.72 33.31 1.03
CA GLY A 160 -17.73 33.44 2.10
C GLY A 160 -18.11 32.74 3.41
N GLU A 161 -19.17 31.94 3.43
CA GLU A 161 -19.47 31.05 4.55
C GLU A 161 -18.41 29.96 4.72
N PHE A 162 -18.28 29.43 5.94
CA PHE A 162 -17.37 28.32 6.21
C PHE A 162 -17.86 27.06 5.52
N ILE A 163 -16.98 26.48 4.69
CA ILE A 163 -17.24 25.23 3.99
C ILE A 163 -16.06 24.29 4.22
N PRO A 164 -16.31 23.05 4.65
CA PRO A 164 -15.28 22.03 4.66
C PRO A 164 -14.82 21.70 3.23
N VAL A 165 -13.51 21.82 2.96
CA VAL A 165 -12.92 21.61 1.61
C VAL A 165 -13.30 20.27 0.99
N TYR A 166 -13.55 19.24 1.79
CA TYR A 166 -13.93 17.92 1.29
C TYR A 166 -15.24 17.91 0.49
N GLN A 167 -16.12 18.90 0.68
CA GLN A 167 -17.34 19.03 -0.11
C GLN A 167 -17.04 19.30 -1.58
N PHE A 168 -15.87 19.87 -1.89
CA PHE A 168 -15.46 20.15 -3.27
C PHE A 168 -14.81 18.95 -3.98
N TYR A 169 -14.39 17.90 -3.27
CA TYR A 169 -13.81 16.71 -3.90
C TYR A 169 -14.84 15.87 -4.68
N VAL A 170 -16.13 16.14 -4.48
CA VAL A 170 -17.24 15.37 -5.06
C VAL A 170 -18.02 16.18 -6.09
N ILE A 171 -17.54 17.36 -6.49
CA ILE A 171 -18.18 18.12 -7.57
C ILE A 171 -18.06 17.29 -8.85
N PRO A 172 -19.17 16.82 -9.43
CA PRO A 172 -19.11 16.09 -10.69
C PRO A 172 -18.56 17.03 -11.77
N MET A 173 -17.62 16.56 -12.57
CA MET A 173 -17.17 17.30 -13.75
C MET A 173 -18.40 17.66 -14.58
N LYS A 174 -18.65 18.96 -14.74
CA LYS A 174 -19.73 19.42 -15.59
C LYS A 174 -19.28 19.21 -17.02
N SER A 175 -19.71 18.09 -17.58
CA SER A 175 -19.57 17.77 -19.00
C SER A 175 -20.36 18.80 -19.81
N HIS A 176 -19.70 19.89 -20.20
CA HIS A 176 -20.14 20.69 -21.34
C HIS A 176 -19.72 19.95 -22.60
N SER A 177 -20.61 19.05 -23.05
CA SER A 177 -20.58 18.44 -24.38
C SER A 177 -21.05 19.44 -25.43
#